data_AF-A0A969SI73-F1
#
_entry.id   AF-A0A969SI73-F1
#
_cell.length_a   1.000
_cell.length_b   1.000
_cell.length_c   1.000
_cell.angle_alpha   90.00
_cell.angle_beta   90.00
_cell.angle_gamma   90.00
#
_symmetry.space_group_name_H-M   'P 1'
#
loop_
_entity.id
_entity.type
_entity.pdbx_description
1 polymer ?
#
loop_
_entity_poly.entity_id
_entity_poly.type
_entity_poly.pdbx_seq_one_letter_code
_entity_poly.pdbx_strand_id
1 'polypeptide(L)'
;MNSNPKTPKTPNPKPTTKRAHRRERLNLSATEKAQAVLAVWTEKARPAEVCRQLSINWITFSQWQRRAMEGMLQALEPHVNLSEGLSPRLQQLLQKQQRHAALNQLTQRLEKLGQPKLASPPPAEAKLA
;
A
#
# COMPACT_ATOMS: atom_id res chain seq x y z
N MET A 1 1.07 43.76 -62.27
CA MET A 1 1.96 44.40 -61.27
C MET A 1 1.50 43.95 -59.90
N ASN A 2 2.06 42.84 -59.42
CA ASN A 2 1.75 42.27 -58.11
C ASN A 2 2.71 42.85 -57.07
N SER A 3 2.20 43.42 -55.99
CA SER A 3 2.98 43.62 -54.75
C SER A 3 2.02 43.79 -53.58
N ASN A 4 1.79 42.69 -52.85
CA ASN A 4 1.13 42.68 -51.55
C ASN A 4 2.24 42.75 -50.48
N PRO A 5 2.22 43.69 -49.51
CA PRO A 5 3.28 43.79 -48.52
C PRO A 5 3.19 42.66 -47.48
N LYS A 6 4.23 41.81 -47.43
CA LYS A 6 4.48 40.86 -46.34
C LYS A 6 4.85 41.62 -45.07
N THR A 7 4.01 41.58 -44.04
CA THR A 7 4.41 41.95 -42.68
C THR A 7 5.22 40.82 -42.03
N PRO A 8 6.34 41.11 -41.33
CA PRO A 8 7.16 40.10 -40.69
C PRO A 8 6.51 39.59 -39.39
N LYS A 9 6.39 38.26 -39.25
CA LYS A 9 6.00 37.58 -38.01
C LYS A 9 7.19 37.56 -37.05
N THR A 10 7.14 38.36 -35.99
CA THR A 10 8.03 38.23 -34.83
C THR A 10 7.63 36.98 -34.03
N PRO A 11 8.54 36.04 -33.72
CA PRO A 11 8.24 34.92 -32.84
C PRO A 11 8.29 35.41 -31.38
N ASN A 12 7.13 35.55 -30.75
CA ASN A 12 7.00 35.83 -29.33
C ASN A 12 7.38 34.58 -28.51
N PRO A 13 8.42 34.60 -27.65
CA PRO A 13 8.74 33.46 -26.81
C PRO A 13 7.68 33.32 -25.71
N LYS A 14 6.89 32.24 -25.79
CA LYS A 14 5.94 31.86 -24.73
C LYS A 14 6.72 31.60 -23.42
N PRO A 15 6.39 32.25 -22.29
CA PRO A 15 6.99 31.91 -21.01
C PRO A 15 6.48 30.53 -20.59
N THR A 16 7.39 29.55 -20.57
CA THR A 16 7.14 28.19 -20.05
C THR A 16 7.14 28.21 -18.53
N THR A 17 6.03 28.65 -17.93
CA THR A 17 5.85 28.54 -16.48
C THR A 17 5.55 27.09 -16.12
N LYS A 18 6.59 26.28 -15.93
CA LYS A 18 6.51 24.97 -15.27
C LYS A 18 6.19 25.17 -13.78
N ARG A 19 4.96 25.58 -13.45
CA ARG A 19 4.45 25.43 -12.07
C ARG A 19 3.86 24.04 -11.94
N ALA A 20 4.74 23.07 -11.71
CA ALA A 20 4.33 21.80 -11.13
C ALA A 20 3.88 22.09 -9.69
N HIS A 21 2.63 22.51 -9.52
CA HIS A 21 1.94 22.36 -8.25
C HIS A 21 1.91 20.86 -7.98
N ARG A 22 2.87 20.39 -7.18
CA ARG A 22 2.83 19.10 -6.53
C ARG A 22 1.55 19.11 -5.69
N ARG A 23 0.43 18.68 -6.28
CA ARG A 23 -0.85 18.58 -5.60
C ARG A 23 -0.58 17.72 -4.39
N GLU A 24 -0.61 18.37 -3.23
CA GLU A 24 -0.44 17.74 -1.94
C GLU A 24 -1.46 16.61 -1.90
N ARG A 25 -0.98 15.37 -1.82
CA ARG A 25 -1.87 14.21 -1.87
C ARG A 25 -2.66 14.24 -0.58
N LEU A 26 -3.85 14.80 -0.63
CA LEU A 26 -4.81 14.72 0.46
C LEU A 26 -4.99 13.23 0.76
N ASN A 27 -4.60 12.82 1.97
CA ASN A 27 -4.72 11.45 2.45
C ASN A 27 -6.19 11.18 2.78
N LEU A 28 -7.01 11.04 1.74
CA LEU A 28 -8.44 10.77 1.88
C LEU A 28 -8.65 9.35 2.42
N SER A 29 -9.47 9.24 3.46
CA SER A 29 -9.85 7.97 4.08
C SER A 29 -10.63 7.10 3.10
N ALA A 30 -10.60 5.79 3.29
CA ALA A 30 -11.38 4.85 2.48
C ALA A 30 -12.88 5.16 2.54
N THR A 31 -13.38 5.58 3.70
CA THR A 31 -14.79 5.95 3.91
C THR A 31 -15.19 7.16 3.08
N GLU A 32 -14.34 8.20 3.04
CA GLU A 32 -14.61 9.42 2.25
C GLU A 32 -14.63 9.11 0.75
N LYS A 33 -13.73 8.24 0.28
CA LYS A 33 -13.70 7.76 -1.11
C LYS A 33 -14.99 7.02 -1.46
N ALA A 34 -15.45 6.14 -0.57
CA ALA A 34 -16.69 5.39 -0.77
C ALA A 34 -17.91 6.31 -0.81
N GLN A 35 -18.00 7.26 0.13
CA GLN A 35 -19.08 8.27 0.15
C GLN A 35 -19.10 9.09 -1.13
N ALA A 36 -17.95 9.52 -1.63
CA ALA A 36 -17.83 10.28 -2.87
C ALA A 36 -18.31 9.48 -4.09
N VAL A 37 -17.94 8.19 -4.18
CA VAL A 37 -18.40 7.29 -5.25
C VAL A 37 -19.91 7.07 -5.16
N LEU A 38 -20.43 6.80 -3.96
CA LEU A 38 -21.86 6.59 -3.73
C LEU A 38 -22.69 7.85 -4.04
N ALA A 39 -22.20 9.04 -3.69
CA ALA A 39 -22.87 10.29 -4.02
C ALA A 39 -23.03 10.50 -5.54
N VAL A 40 -22.07 10.02 -6.33
CA VAL A 40 -22.17 10.05 -7.80
C VAL A 40 -23.11 8.98 -8.33
N TRP A 41 -23.05 7.75 -7.80
CA TRP A 41 -23.93 6.66 -8.22
C TRP A 41 -25.40 6.87 -7.83
N THR A 42 -25.65 7.65 -6.77
CA THR A 42 -26.99 8.03 -6.32
C THR A 42 -27.45 9.39 -6.85
N GLU A 43 -26.72 9.95 -7.83
CA GLU A 43 -27.01 11.23 -8.49
C GLU A 43 -27.08 12.45 -7.56
N LYS A 44 -26.63 12.32 -6.30
CA LYS A 44 -26.60 13.42 -5.31
C LYS A 44 -25.50 14.44 -5.63
N ALA A 45 -24.46 14.03 -6.37
CA ALA A 45 -23.38 14.90 -6.80
C ALA A 45 -22.94 14.60 -8.23
N ARG A 46 -22.57 15.65 -8.97
CA ARG A 46 -21.97 15.48 -10.30
C ARG A 46 -20.50 15.05 -10.16
N PRO A 47 -19.99 14.16 -11.04
CA PRO A 47 -18.61 13.70 -10.94
C PRO A 47 -17.55 14.82 -11.02
N ALA A 48 -17.82 15.85 -11.83
CA ALA A 48 -16.95 17.04 -11.93
C ALA A 48 -16.91 17.85 -10.63
N GLU A 49 -18.05 17.92 -9.92
CA GLU A 49 -18.15 18.65 -8.65
C GLU A 49 -17.37 17.93 -7.55
N VAL A 50 -17.47 16.60 -7.49
CA VAL A 50 -16.70 15.77 -6.55
C VAL A 50 -15.19 15.90 -6.79
N CYS A 51 -14.76 15.93 -8.06
CA CYS A 51 -13.34 16.12 -8.38
C CYS A 51 -12.83 17.49 -7.91
N ARG A 52 -13.66 18.53 -8.01
CA ARG A 52 -13.34 19.88 -7.54
C ARG A 52 -13.29 19.95 -6.01
N GLN A 53 -14.31 19.42 -5.33
CA GLN A 53 -14.41 19.44 -3.86
C GLN A 53 -13.26 18.70 -3.20
N LEU A 54 -12.89 17.52 -3.72
CA LEU A 54 -11.81 16.70 -3.19
C LEU A 54 -10.43 17.04 -3.78
N SER A 55 -10.36 18.04 -4.68
CA SER A 55 -9.13 18.42 -5.39
C SER A 55 -8.41 17.24 -6.07
N ILE A 56 -9.16 16.27 -6.58
CA ILE A 56 -8.66 15.06 -7.23
C ILE A 56 -8.78 15.14 -8.75
N ASN A 57 -7.96 14.37 -9.45
CA ASN A 57 -8.07 14.21 -10.90
C ASN A 57 -9.19 13.22 -11.25
N TRP A 58 -9.85 13.43 -12.39
CA TRP A 58 -10.86 12.52 -12.95
C TRP A 58 -10.37 11.07 -13.03
N ILE A 59 -9.12 10.89 -13.46
CA ILE A 59 -8.50 9.56 -13.57
C ILE A 59 -8.47 8.85 -12.21
N THR A 60 -8.16 9.58 -11.13
CA THR A 60 -8.14 9.04 -9.77
C THR A 60 -9.54 8.65 -9.32
N PHE A 61 -10.54 9.50 -9.59
CA PHE A 61 -11.93 9.20 -9.27
C PHE A 61 -12.46 7.98 -10.04
N SER A 62 -12.16 7.87 -11.34
CA SER A 62 -12.51 6.70 -12.16
C SER A 62 -11.88 5.40 -11.63
N GLN A 63 -10.65 5.45 -11.12
CA GLN A 63 -10.04 4.28 -10.47
C GLN A 63 -10.78 3.88 -9.20
N TRP A 64 -11.30 4.83 -8.42
CA TRP A 64 -12.10 4.52 -7.24
C TRP A 64 -13.43 3.85 -7.61
N GLN A 65 -14.09 4.34 -8.66
CA GLN A 65 -15.32 3.72 -9.16
C GLN A 65 -15.09 2.27 -9.61
N ARG A 66 -14.02 2.00 -10.38
CA ARG A 66 -13.67 0.63 -10.78
C ARG A 66 -13.37 -0.27 -9.59
N ARG A 67 -12.53 0.19 -8.67
CA ARG A 67 -12.21 -0.58 -7.44
C ARG A 67 -13.43 -0.84 -6.57
N ALA A 68 -14.36 0.12 -6.48
CA ALA A 68 -15.60 -0.04 -5.75
C ALA A 68 -16.48 -1.12 -6.38
N MET A 69 -16.59 -1.17 -7.72
CA MET A 69 -17.31 -2.22 -8.43
C MET A 69 -16.63 -3.59 -8.26
N GLU A 70 -15.31 -3.67 -8.41
CA GLU A 70 -14.53 -4.90 -8.22
C GLU A 70 -14.70 -5.44 -6.79
N GLY A 71 -14.61 -4.58 -5.77
CA GLY A 71 -14.81 -4.97 -4.38
C GLY A 71 -16.24 -5.43 -4.10
N MET A 72 -17.24 -4.79 -4.72
CA MET A 72 -18.64 -5.23 -4.61
C MET A 72 -18.84 -6.60 -5.28
N LEU A 73 -18.27 -6.80 -6.47
CA LEU A 73 -18.34 -8.09 -7.18
C LEU A 73 -17.69 -9.19 -6.33
N GLN A 74 -16.47 -8.96 -5.82
CA GLN A 74 -15.79 -9.91 -4.94
C GLN A 74 -16.60 -10.22 -3.67
N ALA A 75 -17.25 -9.21 -3.08
CA ALA A 75 -18.09 -9.40 -1.89
C ALA A 75 -19.38 -10.18 -2.17
N LEU A 76 -19.96 -10.00 -3.36
CA LEU A 76 -21.19 -10.66 -3.79
C LEU A 76 -20.95 -12.05 -4.38
N GLU A 77 -19.75 -12.34 -4.86
CA GLU A 77 -19.36 -13.69 -5.24
C GLU A 77 -19.50 -14.62 -4.02
N PRO A 78 -20.22 -15.75 -4.17
CA PRO A 78 -20.30 -16.73 -3.12
C PRO A 78 -18.88 -17.22 -2.83
N HIS A 79 -18.33 -16.79 -1.70
CA HIS A 79 -16.99 -17.19 -1.31
C HIS A 79 -17.02 -18.70 -1.11
N VAL A 80 -16.42 -19.45 -2.05
CA VAL A 80 -15.96 -20.80 -1.75
C VAL A 80 -14.94 -20.58 -0.63
N ASN A 81 -15.27 -20.98 0.61
CA ASN A 81 -14.49 -20.67 1.79
C ASN A 81 -13.01 -21.05 1.59
N LEU A 82 -12.16 -20.08 1.23
CA LEU A 82 -10.72 -20.31 1.07
C LEU A 82 -10.01 -20.54 2.42
N SER A 83 -10.72 -20.40 3.55
CA SER A 83 -10.27 -20.95 4.83
C SER A 83 -10.17 -22.48 4.81
N GLU A 84 -10.90 -23.14 3.91
CA GLU A 84 -10.73 -24.56 3.55
C GLU A 84 -10.07 -24.74 2.16
N GLY A 85 -9.55 -23.67 1.55
CA GLY A 85 -9.19 -23.61 0.13
C GLY A 85 -7.72 -23.29 -0.16
N LEU A 86 -6.82 -23.49 0.80
CA LEU A 86 -5.42 -23.68 0.41
C LEU A 86 -5.32 -25.07 -0.24
N SER A 87 -4.71 -25.15 -1.44
CA SER A 87 -4.48 -26.45 -2.06
C SER A 87 -3.75 -27.37 -1.07
N PRO A 88 -4.08 -28.67 -0.99
CA PRO A 88 -3.47 -29.58 -0.02
C PRO A 88 -1.94 -29.54 -0.04
N ARG A 89 -1.37 -29.28 -1.23
CA ARG A 89 0.06 -29.11 -1.45
C ARG A 89 0.63 -27.85 -0.78
N LEU A 90 -0.08 -26.73 -0.82
CA LEU A 90 0.37 -25.48 -0.20
C LEU A 90 0.27 -25.55 1.32
N GLN A 91 -0.78 -26.18 1.84
CA GLN A 91 -0.91 -26.46 3.28
C GLN A 91 0.26 -27.32 3.78
N GLN A 92 0.62 -28.38 3.04
CA GLN A 92 1.77 -29.21 3.37
C GLN A 92 3.10 -28.45 3.31
N LEU A 93 3.29 -27.54 2.34
CA LEU A 93 4.50 -26.73 2.25
C LEU A 93 4.61 -25.74 3.42
N LEU A 94 3.52 -25.06 3.78
CA LEU A 94 3.49 -24.18 4.95
C LEU A 94 3.75 -24.95 6.25
N GLN A 95 3.13 -26.12 6.41
CA GLN A 95 3.36 -26.96 7.59
C GLN A 95 4.82 -27.45 7.68
N LYS A 96 5.44 -27.83 6.55
CA LYS A 96 6.88 -28.17 6.50
C LYS A 96 7.74 -26.97 6.86
N GLN A 97 7.47 -25.80 6.30
CA GLN A 97 8.23 -24.58 6.57
C GLN A 97 8.14 -24.16 8.04
N GLN A 98 6.94 -24.20 8.63
CA GLN A 98 6.73 -23.90 10.05
C GLN A 98 7.48 -24.87 10.96
N ARG A 99 7.49 -26.17 10.64
CA ARG A 99 8.25 -27.17 11.39
C ARG A 99 9.76 -26.91 11.32
N HIS A 100 10.30 -26.60 10.14
CA HIS A 100 11.72 -26.25 9.99
C HIS A 100 12.10 -24.99 10.78
N ALA A 101 11.26 -23.95 10.75
CA ALA A 101 11.49 -22.74 11.53
C ALA A 101 11.49 -23.03 13.05
N ALA A 102 10.56 -23.85 13.52
CA ALA A 102 10.47 -24.25 14.92
C ALA A 102 11.69 -25.08 15.36
N LEU A 103 12.16 -26.02 14.53
CA LEU A 103 13.36 -26.81 14.83
C LEU A 103 14.62 -25.93 14.92
N ASN A 104 14.77 -24.96 14.01
CA ASN A 104 15.91 -24.03 14.04
C ASN A 104 15.90 -23.13 15.28
N GLN A 105 14.73 -22.72 15.76
CA GLN A 105 14.63 -21.97 17.01
C GLN A 105 14.97 -22.85 18.22
N LEU A 106 14.57 -24.13 18.18
CA LEU A 106 14.84 -25.08 19.24
C LEU A 106 16.35 -25.42 19.32
N THR A 107 17.01 -25.63 18.19
CA THR A 107 18.48 -25.83 18.16
C THR A 107 19.22 -24.62 18.71
N GLN A 108 18.85 -23.39 18.31
CA GLN A 108 19.46 -22.17 18.86
C GLN A 108 19.26 -22.04 20.38
N ARG A 109 18.11 -22.46 20.90
CA ARG A 109 17.85 -22.46 22.35
C ARG A 109 18.68 -23.52 23.06
N LEU A 110 18.79 -24.71 22.47
CA LEU A 110 19.64 -25.77 23.01
C LEU A 110 21.11 -25.39 23.01
N GLU A 111 21.61 -24.72 21.97
CA GLU A 111 22.98 -24.19 21.92
C GLU A 111 23.22 -23.15 23.01
N LYS A 112 22.26 -22.25 23.25
CA LYS A 112 22.36 -21.25 24.34
C LYS A 112 22.38 -21.87 25.73
N LEU A 113 21.67 -22.97 25.94
CA LEU A 113 21.63 -23.68 27.22
C LEU A 113 22.81 -24.65 27.39
N GLY A 114 23.34 -25.16 26.28
CA GLY A 114 24.50 -26.06 26.22
C GLY A 114 25.85 -25.36 26.29
N GLN A 115 25.90 -24.02 26.28
CA GLN A 115 27.10 -23.29 26.65
C GLN A 115 27.31 -23.41 28.17
N PRO A 116 28.32 -24.17 28.65
CA PRO A 116 28.65 -24.16 30.06
C PRO A 116 29.07 -22.73 30.41
N LYS A 117 28.42 -22.17 31.43
CA LYS A 117 28.78 -20.92 32.09
C LYS A 117 30.19 -21.06 32.69
N LEU A 118 31.21 -20.96 31.85
CA LEU A 118 32.59 -20.69 32.24
C LEU A 118 32.67 -19.22 32.64
N ALA A 119 32.36 -18.94 33.91
CA ALA A 119 32.94 -17.88 34.74
C ALA A 119 31.98 -17.54 35.89
N SER A 120 32.19 -18.19 37.03
CA SER A 120 32.04 -17.52 38.32
C SER A 120 33.13 -18.10 39.23
N PRO A 121 34.18 -17.32 39.56
CA PRO A 121 35.19 -17.79 40.51
C PRO A 121 34.57 -17.89 41.92
N PRO A 122 34.94 -18.90 42.72
CA PRO A 122 34.42 -19.09 44.08
C PRO A 122 34.92 -17.97 45.02
N PRO A 123 34.11 -17.53 46.02
CA PRO A 123 34.60 -16.64 47.07
C PRO A 123 35.60 -17.41 47.94
N ALA A 124 36.86 -17.01 47.85
CA ALA A 124 37.93 -17.50 48.70
C ALA A 124 37.84 -16.81 50.08
N GLU A 125 38.08 -17.61 51.11
CA GLU A 125 38.62 -17.23 52.44
C GLU A 125 37.65 -16.61 53.46
N ALA A 126 36.93 -17.48 54.17
CA ALA A 126 36.57 -17.24 55.57
C ALA A 126 37.28 -18.29 56.46
N LYS A 127 38.55 -18.02 56.79
CA LYS A 127 39.21 -18.59 57.97
C LYS A 127 39.96 -17.45 58.67
N LEU A 128 39.31 -16.88 59.69
CA LEU A 128 39.94 -16.02 60.68
C LEU A 128 40.57 -16.92 61.74
N ALA A 129 41.89 -16.80 61.91
CA ALA A 129 42.59 -16.98 63.17
C ALA A 129 43.27 -15.64 63.47
#